data_AF-A0A3M2D027-F1
#
_entry.id   AF-A0A3M2D027-F1
#
_cell.length_a   1.000
_cell.length_b   1.000
_cell.length_c   1.000
_cell.angle_alpha   90.00
_cell.angle_beta   90.00
_cell.angle_gamma   90.00
#
_symmetry.space_group_name_H-M   'P 1'
#
loop_
_entity.id
_entity.type
_entity.pdbx_description
1 polymer ?
#
loop_
_entity_poly.entity_id
_entity_poly.type
_entity_poly.pdbx_seq_one_letter_code
_entity_poly.pdbx_strand_id
1 'polypeptide(L)' 'SLPKDGRLLAHTKADNAAIIGNLEPLVGREWRSNHYVGQYVAFNGIYFTPGSQVREKCTFAMKDFSIWHLQK' A
#
# COMPACT_ATOMS: atom_id res chain seq x y z
N SER A 1 -1.24 14.34 -1.85
CA SER A 1 -1.95 14.49 -0.56
C SER A 1 -3.43 14.24 -0.76
N LEU A 2 -4.10 13.68 0.24
CA LEU A 2 -5.56 13.53 0.28
C LEU A 2 -6.12 14.44 1.39
N PRO A 3 -7.25 15.13 1.14
CA PRO A 3 -7.94 15.88 2.19
C PRO A 3 -8.57 14.90 3.20
N LYS A 4 -9.03 15.43 4.34
CA LYS A 4 -9.91 14.67 5.25
C LYS A 4 -11.08 14.06 4.48
N ASP A 5 -11.43 12.83 4.81
CA ASP A 5 -12.46 12.02 4.16
C ASP A 5 -12.18 11.67 2.69
N GLY A 6 -10.97 11.98 2.20
CA GLY A 6 -10.49 11.54 0.91
C GLY A 6 -10.33 10.02 0.82
N ARG A 7 -10.44 9.49 -0.40
CA ARG A 7 -10.36 8.05 -0.68
C ARG A 7 -8.99 7.69 -1.21
N LEU A 8 -8.41 6.59 -0.72
CA LEU A 8 -7.18 6.03 -1.25
C LEU A 8 -7.39 5.60 -2.70
N LEU A 9 -6.41 5.90 -3.55
CA LEU A 9 -6.45 5.54 -4.97
C LEU A 9 -5.64 4.28 -5.28
N ALA A 10 -4.86 3.79 -4.32
CA ALA A 10 -3.99 2.63 -4.44
C ALA A 10 -3.83 1.92 -3.09
N HIS A 11 -3.26 0.71 -3.12
CA HIS A 11 -2.87 -0.01 -1.91
C HIS A 11 -1.92 0.84 -1.07
N THR A 12 -2.30 1.06 0.18
CA THR A 12 -1.53 1.89 1.11
C THR A 12 -1.08 1.04 2.28
N LYS A 13 0.20 1.11 2.63
CA LYS A 13 0.76 0.34 3.75
C LYS A 13 0.04 0.68 5.06
N ALA A 14 -0.35 -0.35 5.80
CA ALA A 14 -1.08 -0.21 7.07
C ALA A 14 -0.14 0.15 8.24
N ASP A 15 0.52 1.31 8.18
CA ASP A 15 1.52 1.75 9.16
C ASP A 15 0.98 2.86 10.07
N ASN A 16 0.14 2.52 11.06
CA ASN A 16 -0.43 3.46 12.05
C ASN A 16 -1.13 4.70 11.45
N ALA A 17 -1.69 4.56 10.25
CA ALA A 17 -2.40 5.63 9.59
C ALA A 17 -3.86 5.73 10.09
N ALA A 18 -4.37 6.96 10.25
CA ALA A 18 -5.77 7.23 10.58
C ALA A 18 -6.67 6.97 9.35
N ILE A 19 -6.78 5.71 8.93
CA ILE A 19 -7.52 5.27 7.74
C ILE A 19 -8.60 4.27 8.16
N ILE A 20 -9.79 4.37 7.56
CA ILE A 20 -10.91 3.44 7.72
C ILE A 20 -11.14 2.72 6.41
N GLY A 21 -11.13 1.39 6.45
CA GLY A 21 -11.46 0.58 5.28
C GLY A 21 -11.04 -0.86 5.48
N ASN A 22 -11.10 -1.62 4.38
CA ASN A 22 -10.71 -3.00 4.39
C ASN A 22 -9.18 -3.13 4.38
N LEU A 23 -8.70 -4.13 5.09
CA LEU A 23 -7.31 -4.55 5.08
C LEU A 23 -7.21 -5.87 4.34
N GLU A 24 -6.16 -6.02 3.56
CA GLU A 24 -5.84 -7.29 2.91
C GLU A 24 -4.33 -7.55 2.92
N PRO A 25 -3.93 -8.83 2.95
CA PRO A 25 -2.55 -9.20 2.69
C PRO A 25 -2.24 -9.00 1.20
N LEU A 26 -1.11 -8.35 0.91
CA LEU A 26 -0.59 -8.22 -0.44
C LEU A 26 0.83 -8.80 -0.48
N VAL A 27 1.10 -9.59 -1.51
CA VAL A 27 2.41 -10.19 -1.76
C VAL A 27 2.79 -9.94 -3.21
N GLY A 28 3.84 -9.15 -3.42
CA GLY A 28 4.46 -8.98 -4.73
C GLY A 28 5.52 -10.02 -4.95
N ARG A 29 5.42 -10.72 -6.08
CA ARG A 29 6.43 -11.68 -6.53
C ARG A 29 6.99 -11.21 -7.86
N GLU A 30 8.29 -11.27 -8.02
CA GLU A 30 8.97 -10.90 -9.25
C GLU A 30 9.71 -12.10 -9.86
N TRP A 31 9.99 -11.98 -11.15
CA TRP A 31 10.94 -12.85 -11.81
C TRP A 31 12.35 -12.27 -11.68
N ARG A 32 13.30 -13.10 -11.24
CA ARG A 32 14.74 -12.84 -11.30
C ARG A 32 15.43 -13.86 -12.20
N SER A 33 16.47 -13.41 -12.92
CA SER A 33 17.38 -14.32 -13.63
C SER A 33 17.93 -15.38 -12.67
N ASN A 34 18.05 -16.62 -13.16
CA ASN A 34 18.48 -17.81 -12.39
C ASN A 34 17.55 -18.25 -11.24
N HIS A 35 16.28 -17.83 -11.24
CA HIS A 35 15.27 -18.29 -10.27
C HIS A 35 14.01 -18.78 -10.99
N TYR A 36 13.27 -19.70 -10.37
CA TYR A 36 11.97 -20.13 -10.88
C TYR A 36 10.92 -19.02 -10.72
N VAL A 37 9.93 -19.02 -11.62
CA VAL A 37 8.84 -18.04 -11.65
C VAL A 37 8.15 -17.99 -10.28
N GLY A 38 7.99 -16.77 -9.74
CA GLY A 38 7.26 -16.53 -8.51
C GLY A 38 7.99 -16.91 -7.21
N GLN A 39 9.22 -17.41 -7.26
CA GLN A 39 9.97 -17.74 -6.03
C GLN A 39 10.46 -16.51 -5.27
N TYR A 40 10.78 -15.43 -5.96
CA TYR A 40 11.27 -14.23 -5.31
C TYR A 40 10.12 -13.36 -4.82
N VAL A 41 9.98 -13.23 -3.50
CA VAL A 41 9.03 -12.29 -2.86
C VAL A 41 9.70 -10.92 -2.80
N ALA A 42 9.22 -9.98 -3.60
CA ALA A 42 9.74 -8.62 -3.65
C ALA A 42 9.22 -7.77 -2.49
N PHE A 43 7.97 -7.97 -2.10
CA PHE A 43 7.38 -7.35 -0.91
C PHE A 43 6.22 -8.20 -0.37
N ASN A 44 5.92 -8.03 0.91
CA ASN A 44 4.71 -8.54 1.51
C ASN A 44 4.25 -7.68 2.70
N GLY A 45 2.97 -7.80 3.05
CA GLY A 45 2.44 -7.26 4.30
C GLY A 45 0.94 -6.97 4.21
N ILE A 46 0.45 -6.19 5.18
CA ILE A 46 -0.96 -5.79 5.27
C ILE A 46 -1.13 -4.37 4.73
N TYR A 47 -2.14 -4.18 3.90
CA TYR A 47 -2.40 -2.93 3.19
C TYR A 47 -3.88 -2.58 3.26
N PHE A 48 -4.18 -1.28 3.29
CA PHE A 48 -5.51 -0.78 2.99
C PHE A 48 -5.81 -0.91 1.51
N THR A 49 -7.01 -1.36 1.17
CA THR A 49 -7.46 -1.45 -0.22
C THR A 49 -7.72 -0.06 -0.80
N PRO A 50 -7.61 0.12 -2.14
CA PRO A 50 -8.18 1.27 -2.81
C PRO A 50 -9.63 1.51 -2.38
N GLY A 51 -10.02 2.78 -2.25
CA GLY A 51 -11.35 3.18 -1.75
C GLY A 51 -11.47 3.27 -0.23
N SER A 52 -10.47 2.85 0.56
CA SER A 52 -10.43 3.17 1.99
C SER A 52 -10.34 4.69 2.22
N GLN A 53 -10.81 5.19 3.35
CA GLN A 53 -10.99 6.61 3.63
C GLN A 53 -10.02 7.11 4.69
N VAL A 54 -9.35 8.25 4.43
CA VAL A 54 -8.52 8.92 5.45
C VAL A 54 -9.41 9.73 6.41
N ARG A 55 -9.13 9.66 7.72
CA ARG A 55 -9.87 10.43 8.74
C ARG A 55 -9.42 11.89 8.87
N GLU A 56 -8.23 12.18 8.37
CA GLU A 56 -7.60 13.49 8.41
C GLU A 56 -6.82 13.73 7.12
N LYS A 57 -6.31 14.96 6.93
CA LYS A 57 -5.50 15.28 5.77
C LYS A 57 -4.18 14.52 5.85
N CYS A 58 -3.92 13.66 4.88
CA CYS A 58 -2.73 12.83 4.83
C CYS A 58 -1.93 13.09 3.55
N THR A 59 -0.60 13.04 3.65
CA THR A 59 0.28 13.03 2.48
C THR A 59 0.87 11.65 2.31
N PHE A 60 0.91 11.18 1.07
CA PHE A 60 1.43 9.87 0.74
C PHE A 60 2.55 10.04 -0.28
N ALA A 61 3.57 9.22 -0.15
CA ALA A 61 4.58 9.02 -1.17
C ALA A 61 4.39 7.64 -1.79
N MET A 62 4.47 7.56 -3.12
CA MET A 62 4.57 6.29 -3.80
C MET A 62 5.97 5.71 -3.56
N LYS A 63 6.02 4.46 -3.11
CA LYS A 63 7.24 3.67 -2.98
C LYS A 63 7.26 2.58 -4.05
N ASP A 64 8.14 1.60 -3.87
CA ASP A 64 8.28 0.48 -4.78
C ASP A 64 6.92 -0.20 -5.04
N PHE A 65 6.75 -0.70 -6.26
CA PHE A 65 5.54 -1.42 -6.68
C PHE A 65 4.25 -0.61 -6.59
N SER A 66 4.34 0.71 -6.74
CA SER A 66 3.20 1.63 -6.70
C SER A 66 2.42 1.62 -5.39
N ILE A 67 3.04 1.10 -4.31
CA ILE A 67 2.45 1.09 -2.97
C ILE A 67 2.59 2.47 -2.36
N TRP A 68 1.51 2.96 -1.77
CA TRP A 68 1.52 4.24 -1.07
C TRP A 68 1.95 4.07 0.38
N HIS A 69 2.84 4.94 0.82
CA HIS A 69 3.28 5.01 2.21
C HIS A 69 2.94 6.39 2.75
N LEU A 70 2.43 6.43 3.98
CA LEU A 70 2.18 7.69 4.67
C LEU A 70 3.52 8.44 4.80
N GLN A 71 3.53 9.68 4.35
CA GLN A 71 4.67 10.57 4.52
C GLN A 71 4.51 11.23 5.89
N LYS A 72 5.46 10.95 6.79
CA LYS A 72 5.59 11.67 8.07
C LYS A 72 6.10 13.08 7.84
#